data_AF-A0A0F9SGF6-F1
#
_entry.id   AF-A0A0F9SGF6-F1
#
_cell.length_a   1.000
_cell.length_b   1.000
_cell.length_c   1.000
_cell.angle_alpha   90.00
_cell.angle_beta   90.00
_cell.angle_gamma   90.00
#
_symmetry.space_group_name_H-M   'P 1'
#
loop_
_entity.id
_entity.type
_entity.pdbx_description
1 polymer ?
#
loop_
_entity_poly.entity_id
_entity_poly.type
_entity_poly.pdbx_seq_one_letter_code
_entity_poly.pdbx_strand_id
1 'polypeptide(L)'
;MLNSDDKPEKARLVQPRDDDGSPASELAPSSDALVGQVLPQIPPKLYRIGELVEYAGIGRQTIHNYVTMGLLPERRWTRGGHRLFDEETFARLATIQRLKAQHRSMQYIRQYFDRLDIANRAASATGDLPPGDDRRDEGH
;
A
#
# COMPACT_ATOMS: atom_id res chain seq x y z
N MET A 1 13.22 52.46 20.52
CA MET A 1 12.37 51.51 21.27
C MET A 1 11.15 51.21 20.41
N LEU A 2 10.91 49.93 20.16
CA LEU A 2 9.99 49.38 19.16
C LEU A 2 8.60 49.11 19.76
N ASN A 3 7.63 49.08 18.84
CA ASN A 3 6.26 48.55 18.90
C ASN A 3 5.11 49.50 19.24
N SER A 4 4.25 49.70 18.24
CA SER A 4 2.79 49.82 18.39
C SER A 4 2.17 49.14 17.17
N ASP A 5 1.97 47.84 17.32
CA ASP A 5 0.98 47.07 16.57
C ASP A 5 -0.42 47.56 16.92
N ASP A 6 -1.23 47.90 15.92
CA ASP A 6 -2.69 47.86 16.02
C ASP A 6 -3.32 47.58 14.65
N LYS A 7 -3.69 46.32 14.40
CA LYS A 7 -4.94 45.91 13.70
C LYS A 7 -5.12 44.37 13.63
N PRO A 8 -6.33 43.83 13.39
CA PRO A 8 -7.27 43.50 14.45
C PRO A 8 -7.77 42.04 14.44
N GLU A 9 -8.41 41.71 15.56
CA GLU A 9 -9.46 40.72 15.81
C GLU A 9 -10.25 40.14 14.61
N LYS A 10 -10.51 38.82 14.69
CA LYS A 10 -11.79 38.07 14.59
C LYS A 10 -11.46 36.60 14.28
N ALA A 11 -12.09 35.56 14.80
CA ALA A 11 -13.11 35.37 15.81
C ALA A 11 -13.02 33.88 16.27
N ARG A 12 -13.44 33.64 17.51
CA ARG A 12 -13.56 32.34 18.19
C ARG A 12 -14.39 31.30 17.41
N LEU A 13 -14.02 30.03 17.53
CA LEU A 13 -14.97 28.99 17.93
C LEU A 13 -14.30 27.94 18.84
N VAL A 14 -15.00 27.68 19.94
CA VAL A 14 -14.73 26.94 21.19
C VAL A 14 -14.64 25.41 20.94
N GLN A 15 -13.55 24.73 21.34
CA GLN A 15 -13.33 23.83 22.52
C GLN A 15 -14.05 22.45 22.47
N PRO A 16 -13.65 21.38 23.21
CA PRO A 16 -12.79 21.37 24.42
C PRO A 16 -11.72 20.25 24.54
N ARG A 17 -10.91 20.46 25.58
CA ARG A 17 -9.94 19.55 26.21
C ARG A 17 -10.67 18.64 27.20
N ASP A 18 -10.14 17.44 27.42
CA ASP A 18 -10.12 16.81 28.75
C ASP A 18 -8.82 15.96 28.89
N ASP A 19 -8.01 16.36 29.87
CA ASP A 19 -6.97 15.58 30.56
C ASP A 19 -7.61 14.39 31.28
N ASP A 20 -6.89 13.26 31.45
CA ASP A 20 -6.64 12.63 32.76
C ASP A 20 -6.11 11.18 32.62
N GLY A 21 -5.07 10.87 33.39
CA GLY A 21 -5.00 9.58 34.10
C GLY A 21 -4.47 8.34 33.37
N SER A 22 -3.16 8.11 33.45
CA SER A 22 -2.70 6.73 33.69
C SER A 22 -3.10 6.29 35.09
N PRO A 23 -3.48 5.01 35.29
CA PRO A 23 -2.89 4.26 36.39
C PRO A 23 -2.40 2.86 36.00
N ALA A 24 -1.55 2.36 36.89
CA ALA A 24 -0.66 1.21 36.81
C ALA A 24 -1.30 -0.17 36.59
N SER A 25 -0.42 -1.10 36.17
CA SER A 25 -0.37 -2.53 36.52
C SER A 25 -1.65 -3.21 37.00
N GLU A 26 -2.17 -4.18 36.22
CA GLU A 26 -2.57 -5.47 36.80
C GLU A 26 -2.74 -6.56 35.72
N LEU A 27 -2.06 -7.69 35.94
CA LEU A 27 -2.35 -9.05 35.46
C LEU A 27 -2.23 -9.35 33.95
N ALA A 28 -1.10 -9.97 33.59
CA ALA A 28 -0.99 -10.79 32.39
C ALA A 28 -1.91 -12.02 32.50
N PRO A 29 -2.81 -12.30 31.52
CA PRO A 29 -3.39 -13.62 31.39
C PRO A 29 -2.41 -14.58 30.71
N SER A 30 -2.29 -15.76 31.31
CA SER A 30 -1.41 -16.89 31.00
C SER A 30 -1.33 -17.29 29.52
N SER A 31 -0.11 -17.65 29.10
CA SER A 31 0.32 -18.01 27.74
C SER A 31 -0.11 -19.39 27.22
N ASP A 32 -1.27 -19.95 27.60
CA ASP A 32 -1.59 -21.36 27.26
C ASP A 32 -2.98 -21.61 26.64
N ALA A 33 -3.58 -20.64 25.94
CA ALA A 33 -4.78 -20.93 25.13
C ALA A 33 -5.03 -19.84 24.10
N LEU A 34 -4.51 -19.97 22.88
CA LEU A 34 -5.06 -19.29 21.70
C LEU A 34 -4.50 -19.83 20.37
N VAL A 35 -4.72 -21.14 20.15
CA VAL A 35 -4.74 -21.70 18.80
C VAL A 35 -6.01 -21.19 18.11
N GLY A 36 -5.88 -20.33 17.09
CA GLY A 36 -6.97 -20.08 16.13
C GLY A 36 -7.64 -18.71 16.12
N GLN A 37 -7.04 -17.64 16.64
CA GLN A 37 -7.45 -16.29 16.25
C GLN A 37 -6.93 -15.99 14.83
N VAL A 38 -7.78 -16.23 13.83
CA VAL A 38 -7.65 -15.56 12.54
C VAL A 38 -7.74 -14.06 12.83
N LEU A 39 -6.59 -13.38 12.88
CA LEU A 39 -6.54 -11.94 13.06
C LEU A 39 -7.46 -11.30 12.02
N PRO A 40 -8.29 -10.30 12.39
CA PRO A 40 -9.12 -9.60 11.41
C PRO A 40 -8.19 -9.04 10.34
N GLN A 41 -8.39 -9.50 9.11
CA GLN A 41 -7.49 -9.20 7.99
C GLN A 41 -7.81 -7.76 7.58
N ILE A 42 -7.07 -6.81 8.16
CA ILE A 42 -7.28 -5.37 7.91
C ILE A 42 -7.16 -5.17 6.39
N PRO A 43 -8.21 -4.65 5.72
CA PRO A 43 -8.16 -4.50 4.27
C PRO A 43 -7.01 -3.55 3.90
N PRO A 44 -6.19 -3.93 2.90
CA PRO A 44 -5.05 -3.11 2.51
C PRO A 44 -5.52 -1.73 2.06
N LYS A 45 -4.77 -0.70 2.43
CA LYS A 45 -5.11 0.68 2.08
C LYS A 45 -5.02 0.85 0.56
N LEU A 46 -6.08 1.39 -0.01
CA LEU A 46 -6.21 1.64 -1.44
C LEU A 46 -6.27 3.15 -1.71
N TYR A 47 -5.51 3.57 -2.71
CA TYR A 47 -5.25 4.95 -3.08
C TYR A 47 -5.82 5.24 -4.47
N ARG A 48 -6.38 6.43 -4.65
CA ARG A 48 -6.78 6.96 -5.95
C ARG A 48 -5.59 7.61 -6.66
N ILE A 49 -5.73 7.88 -7.96
CA ILE A 49 -4.73 8.62 -8.74
C ILE A 49 -4.40 9.98 -8.10
N GLY A 50 -5.39 10.69 -7.56
CA GLY A 50 -5.17 11.97 -6.88
C GLY A 50 -4.23 11.82 -5.67
N GLU A 51 -4.45 10.79 -4.86
CA GLU A 51 -3.61 10.50 -3.70
C GLU A 51 -2.21 10.04 -4.14
N LEU A 52 -2.09 9.25 -5.21
CA LEU A 52 -0.78 8.91 -5.77
C LEU A 52 0.02 10.14 -6.17
N VAL A 53 -0.63 11.14 -6.77
CA VAL A 53 0.03 12.41 -7.15
C VAL A 53 0.54 13.14 -5.92
N GLU A 54 -0.29 13.24 -4.89
CA GLU A 54 0.04 13.96 -3.64
C GLU A 54 1.19 13.28 -2.89
N TYR A 55 1.13 11.96 -2.72
CA TYR A 55 2.14 11.22 -1.94
C TYR A 55 3.43 10.95 -2.72
N ALA A 56 3.35 10.65 -4.02
CA ALA A 56 4.54 10.34 -4.81
C ALA A 56 5.24 11.59 -5.37
N GLY A 57 4.58 12.75 -5.36
CA GLY A 57 5.09 13.98 -5.98
C GLY A 57 5.22 13.90 -7.51
N ILE A 58 4.55 12.94 -8.13
CA ILE A 58 4.59 12.72 -9.59
C ILE A 58 3.35 13.35 -10.21
N GLY A 59 3.54 14.08 -11.31
CA GLY A 59 2.43 14.71 -12.02
C GLY A 59 1.34 13.72 -12.46
N ARG A 60 0.08 14.16 -12.41
CA ARG A 60 -1.10 13.34 -12.78
C ARG A 60 -0.96 12.72 -14.17
N GLN A 61 -0.50 13.49 -15.15
CA GLN A 61 -0.29 12.99 -16.52
C GLN A 61 0.75 11.87 -16.56
N THR A 62 1.81 11.96 -15.76
CA THR A 62 2.87 10.95 -15.70
C THR A 62 2.36 9.65 -15.09
N ILE A 63 1.61 9.72 -13.99
CA ILE A 63 0.96 8.53 -13.41
C ILE A 63 -0.02 7.93 -14.42
N HIS A 64 -0.85 8.74 -15.07
CA HIS A 64 -1.77 8.26 -16.09
C HIS A 64 -1.03 7.54 -17.24
N ASN A 65 0.06 8.13 -17.73
CA ASN A 65 0.89 7.49 -18.76
C ASN A 65 1.43 6.13 -18.28
N TYR A 66 1.87 6.02 -17.04
CA TYR A 66 2.37 4.75 -16.49
C TYR A 66 1.27 3.71 -16.35
N VAL A 67 0.06 4.09 -15.93
CA VAL A 67 -1.10 3.21 -15.88
C VAL A 67 -1.45 2.71 -17.30
N THR A 68 -1.60 3.63 -18.26
CA THR A 68 -1.93 3.29 -19.66
C THR A 68 -0.85 2.42 -20.31
N MET A 69 0.42 2.57 -19.91
CA MET A 69 1.53 1.74 -20.37
C MET A 69 1.61 0.35 -19.69
N GLY A 70 0.74 0.06 -18.73
CA GLY A 70 0.74 -1.18 -17.93
C GLY A 70 1.83 -1.23 -16.85
N LEU A 71 2.50 -0.10 -16.56
CA LEU A 71 3.58 -0.03 -15.58
C LEU A 71 3.09 0.10 -14.14
N LEU A 72 1.81 0.31 -13.90
CA LEU A 72 1.22 0.34 -12.55
C LEU A 72 0.00 -0.58 -12.54
N PRO A 73 0.06 -1.73 -11.84
CA PRO A 73 -1.05 -2.65 -11.81
C PRO A 73 -2.17 -2.06 -10.95
N GLU A 74 -3.39 -2.09 -11.48
CA GLU A 74 -4.57 -1.68 -10.73
C GLU A 74 -5.06 -2.85 -9.90
N ARG A 75 -5.31 -2.61 -8.61
CA ARG A 75 -5.78 -3.67 -7.71
C ARG A 75 -7.29 -3.82 -7.74
N ARG A 76 -8.01 -2.69 -7.73
CA ARG A 76 -9.46 -2.68 -7.66
C ARG A 76 -10.04 -1.49 -8.40
N TRP A 77 -11.34 -1.60 -8.64
CA TRP A 77 -12.17 -0.52 -9.15
C TRP A 77 -13.19 -0.17 -8.07
N THR A 78 -13.39 1.12 -7.83
CA THR A 78 -14.54 1.56 -7.04
C THR A 78 -15.83 1.27 -7.80
N ARG A 79 -16.96 1.19 -7.09
CA ARG A 79 -18.30 1.06 -7.70
C ARG A 79 -18.63 2.21 -8.67
N GLY A 80 -17.97 3.36 -8.51
CA GLY A 80 -18.09 4.53 -9.39
C GLY A 80 -17.09 4.57 -10.56
N GLY A 81 -16.34 3.48 -10.82
CA GLY A 81 -15.45 3.39 -11.99
C GLY A 81 -14.06 4.00 -11.81
N HIS A 82 -13.71 4.49 -10.61
CA HIS A 82 -12.35 4.95 -10.33
C HIS A 82 -11.40 3.79 -10.03
N ARG A 83 -10.19 3.87 -10.60
CA ARG A 83 -9.10 2.91 -10.39
C ARG A 83 -8.46 3.12 -9.02
N LEU A 84 -8.17 2.01 -8.33
CA LEU A 84 -7.56 1.97 -7.01
C LEU A 84 -6.23 1.21 -7.05
N PHE A 85 -5.26 1.77 -6.35
CA PHE A 85 -3.87 1.32 -6.26
C PHE A 85 -3.54 0.99 -4.81
N ASP A 86 -2.67 0.03 -4.56
CA ASP A 86 -2.20 -0.29 -3.22
C ASP A 86 -0.89 0.42 -2.88
N GLU A 87 -0.37 0.12 -1.69
CA GLU A 87 0.90 0.66 -1.22
C GLU A 87 2.09 0.21 -2.07
N GLU A 88 2.05 -1.00 -2.65
CA GLU A 88 3.10 -1.51 -3.55
C GLU A 88 3.28 -0.61 -4.79
N THR A 89 2.22 0.09 -5.20
CA THR A 89 2.27 1.06 -6.29
C THR A 89 3.28 2.18 -6.02
N PHE A 90 3.42 2.63 -4.77
CA PHE A 90 4.44 3.64 -4.41
C PHE A 90 5.86 3.11 -4.57
N ALA A 91 6.12 1.87 -4.15
CA ALA A 91 7.43 1.23 -4.34
C ALA A 91 7.75 1.10 -5.84
N ARG A 92 6.74 0.80 -6.67
CA ARG A 92 6.86 0.75 -8.12
C ARG A 92 7.20 2.12 -8.71
N LEU A 93 6.49 3.17 -8.29
CA LEU A 93 6.73 4.55 -8.71
C LEU A 93 8.15 5.03 -8.34
N ALA A 94 8.60 4.76 -7.11
CA ALA A 94 9.96 5.09 -6.67
C ALA A 94 11.03 4.39 -7.54
N THR A 95 10.80 3.13 -7.88
CA THR A 95 11.69 2.36 -8.75
C THR A 95 11.72 2.90 -10.18
N ILE A 96 10.57 3.29 -10.74
CA ILE A 96 10.49 3.95 -12.05
C ILE A 96 11.31 5.25 -12.03
N GLN A 97 11.16 6.09 -11.00
CA GLN A 97 11.92 7.34 -10.86
C GLN A 97 13.43 7.07 -10.80
N ARG A 98 13.87 6.09 -10.01
CA ARG A 98 15.28 5.70 -9.91
C ARG A 98 15.85 5.24 -11.27
N LEU A 99 15.12 4.38 -11.99
CA LEU A 99 15.58 3.89 -13.29
C LEU A 99 15.63 5.00 -14.35
N LYS A 100 14.67 5.93 -14.30
CA LYS A 100 14.70 7.13 -15.17
C LYS A 100 15.87 8.04 -14.85
N ALA A 101 16.21 8.24 -13.57
CA ALA A 101 17.38 9.02 -13.16
C ALA A 101 18.71 8.38 -13.64
N GLN A 102 18.72 7.07 -13.86
CA GLN A 102 19.84 6.34 -14.46
C GLN A 102 19.82 6.35 -16.01
N HIS A 103 19.01 7.22 -16.63
CA HIS A 103 18.84 7.30 -18.09
C HIS A 103 18.43 5.98 -18.75
N ARG A 104 17.75 5.09 -18.01
CA ARG A 104 17.21 3.85 -18.61
C ARG A 104 16.04 4.17 -19.51
N SER A 105 15.94 3.43 -20.62
CA SER A 105 14.82 3.57 -21.55
C SER A 105 13.52 3.06 -20.92
N MET A 106 12.38 3.58 -21.40
CA MET A 106 11.06 3.11 -20.96
C MET A 106 10.85 1.62 -21.26
N GLN A 107 11.44 1.13 -22.35
CA GLN A 107 11.44 -0.30 -22.69
C GLN A 107 12.16 -1.15 -21.63
N TYR A 108 13.32 -0.69 -21.15
CA TYR A 108 14.06 -1.37 -20.08
C TYR A 108 13.25 -1.41 -18.78
N ILE A 109 12.62 -0.29 -18.42
CA ILE A 109 11.78 -0.21 -17.22
C ILE A 109 10.63 -1.21 -17.30
N ARG A 110 9.97 -1.33 -18.46
CA ARG A 110 8.92 -2.33 -18.68
C ARG A 110 9.45 -3.76 -18.50
N GLN A 111 10.53 -4.12 -19.20
CA GLN A 111 11.14 -5.46 -19.09
C GLN A 111 11.61 -5.78 -17.67
N TYR A 112 12.06 -4.79 -16.91
CA TYR A 112 12.42 -4.96 -15.51
C TYR A 112 11.20 -5.39 -14.68
N PHE A 113 10.08 -4.71 -14.83
CA PHE A 113 8.85 -5.03 -14.12
C PHE A 113 8.19 -6.32 -14.60
N ASP A 114 8.21 -6.61 -15.91
CA ASP A 114 7.68 -7.86 -16.44
C ASP A 114 8.39 -9.07 -15.81
N ARG A 115 9.71 -9.00 -15.65
CA ARG A 115 10.50 -10.06 -14.97
C ARG A 115 10.15 -10.19 -13.49
N LEU A 116 9.96 -9.06 -12.79
CA LEU A 116 9.56 -9.08 -11.38
C LEU A 116 8.17 -9.70 -11.21
N ASP A 117 7.21 -9.35 -12.07
CA ASP A 117 5.84 -9.85 -12.00
C ASP A 117 5.78 -11.36 -12.27
N ILE A 118 6.58 -11.86 -13.23
CA ILE A 118 6.71 -13.30 -13.50
C ILE A 118 7.28 -14.03 -12.27
N ALA A 119 8.36 -13.50 -11.68
CA ALA A 119 8.99 -14.10 -10.51
C ALA A 119 8.03 -14.13 -9.31
N ASN A 120 7.27 -13.05 -9.09
CA ASN A 120 6.31 -12.96 -7.99
C ASN A 120 5.15 -13.97 -8.15
N ARG A 121 4.66 -14.16 -9.39
CA ARG A 121 3.65 -15.20 -9.69
C ARG A 121 4.18 -16.60 -9.49
N ALA A 122 5.40 -16.88 -9.95
CA ALA A 122 6.03 -18.19 -9.78
C ALA A 122 6.21 -18.53 -8.29
N ALA A 123 6.69 -17.58 -7.48
CA ALA A 123 6.82 -17.76 -6.03
C ALA A 123 5.48 -18.02 -5.33
N SER A 124 4.39 -17.41 -5.81
CA SER A 124 3.04 -17.60 -5.26
C SER A 124 2.42 -18.94 -5.68
N ALA A 125 2.80 -19.49 -6.84
CA ALA A 125 2.27 -20.75 -7.35
C ALA A 125 2.89 -22.00 -6.67
N THR A 126 4.11 -21.89 -6.14
CA THR A 126 4.79 -23.02 -5.46
C THR A 126 4.18 -23.38 -4.09
N GLY A 127 3.25 -22.58 -3.57
CA GLY A 127 2.52 -22.87 -2.32
C GLY A 127 1.30 -23.79 -2.45
N ASP A 128 0.84 -24.08 -3.67
CA ASP A 128 -0.29 -24.97 -3.95
C ASP A 128 0.24 -26.26 -4.62
N LEU A 129 1.04 -27.02 -3.87
CA LEU A 129 1.32 -28.39 -4.25
C LEU A 129 0.09 -29.22 -3.82
N PRO A 130 -0.69 -29.80 -4.74
CA PRO A 130 -1.73 -30.72 -4.33
C PRO A 130 -1.08 -31.82 -3.48
N PRO A 131 -1.68 -32.24 -2.34
CA PRO A 131 -1.18 -33.39 -1.61
C PRO A 131 -1.09 -34.53 -2.60
N GLY A 132 0.08 -35.18 -2.62
CA GLY A 132 0.39 -36.22 -3.59
C GLY A 132 -0.78 -37.16 -3.75
N ASP A 133 -1.19 -37.39 -5.00
CA ASP A 133 -1.99 -38.57 -5.31
C ASP A 133 -1.06 -39.77 -5.11
N ASP A 134 -0.88 -40.13 -3.83
CA ASP A 134 -0.29 -41.38 -3.35
C ASP A 134 -1.30 -42.51 -3.57
N ARG A 135 -1.89 -42.59 -4.77
CA ARG A 135 -2.49 -43.84 -5.22
C ARG A 135 -1.42 -44.67 -5.88
N ARG A 136 -0.63 -45.26 -4.99
CA ARG A 136 -0.35 -46.69 -5.08
C ARG A 136 -1.67 -47.44 -5.22
N ASP A 137 -1.85 -48.05 -6.37
CA ASP A 137 -2.54 -49.32 -6.56
C ASP A 137 -1.95 -49.89 -7.86
N GLU A 138 -0.79 -50.56 -7.79
CA GLU A 138 -0.68 -52.01 -7.56
C GLU A 138 -1.60 -52.80 -8.49
N GLY A 139 -0.99 -53.55 -9.40
CA GLY A 139 -1.64 -54.07 -10.58
C GLY A 139 -2.54 -55.28 -10.39
N HIS A 140 -3.24 -55.62 -11.47
CA HIS A 140 -3.26 -56.95 -12.08
C HIS A 140 -3.77 -56.83 -13.52
#